data_AF-A0AAD7HSE7-F1
#
_entry.id   AF-A0AAD7HSE7-F1
#
_cell.length_a   1.000
_cell.length_b   1.000
_cell.length_c   1.000
_cell.angle_alpha   90.00
_cell.angle_beta   90.00
_cell.angle_gamma   90.00
#
_symmetry.space_group_name_H-M   'P 1'
#
loop_
_entity.id
_entity.type
_entity.pdbx_description
1 polymer ?
#
loop_
_entity_poly.entity_id
_entity_poly.type
_entity_poly.pdbx_seq_one_letter_code
_entity_poly.pdbx_strand_id
1 'polypeptide(L)'
;MASPSDVVHQPHLVSLVLQSKKALQNGEQLCSRANDLSNASAQSAVDVLALDAKVRWITDGVLEQLRLATSIAKSIEEKRARLGRQVQACAEWDVVRAKHSDALDDILESLGSQLVPPDFHQHSAASSLFGSQHSEDEEETSSNIPQSPRHSLSSTIHNVRKEKVRPDRQTWKTLRDFVDDQAIEDVLEKMENERTTLDDILNKTDEYPETLNTTTAAIRESLPDIPPLPAMDKLLATQDGTITLMARHLESLAAHYDQMAGALHESEGGEAFSDEDLQAMNRDTDELPSIMNELDECLISITNTNELLVNSQEDAKKNLAHLHTILDDLDELGEIMTDMLQTQDVVEHECEEQLASLQQHLLTVEHLHERFVSYRTAFNKLMLEIARRRQYREAAENIVRGMMSQLAAMTEEESQVRDHFNLEHGVHLPEDICLCIGNTPTRWEVVPWQGEEPEVLPEIEADLIAQAKDRIAADAAHDTESL
;
A
#
# COMPACT_ATOMS: atom_id res chain seq x y z
N MET A 1 -21.13 28.91 -118.35
CA MET A 1 -20.18 29.99 -118.05
C MET A 1 -20.04 29.98 -116.54
N ALA A 2 -18.99 29.34 -116.03
CA ALA A 2 -18.65 29.36 -114.62
C ALA A 2 -17.83 30.62 -114.35
N SER A 3 -18.20 31.39 -113.33
CA SER A 3 -17.47 32.57 -112.91
C SER A 3 -16.11 32.13 -112.34
N PRO A 4 -15.00 32.83 -112.65
CA PRO A 4 -13.66 32.46 -112.18
C PRO A 4 -13.45 32.63 -110.67
N SER A 5 -14.47 33.09 -109.93
CA SER A 5 -14.51 33.23 -108.47
C SER A 5 -14.80 31.90 -107.75
N ASP A 6 -15.57 30.96 -108.32
CA ASP A 6 -16.05 29.76 -107.61
C ASP A 6 -14.95 28.75 -107.24
N VAL A 7 -13.81 28.78 -107.95
CA VAL A 7 -12.73 27.78 -107.77
C VAL A 7 -11.81 28.13 -106.58
N VAL A 8 -11.78 29.39 -106.14
CA VAL A 8 -10.89 29.85 -105.05
C VAL A 8 -11.55 29.67 -103.67
N HIS A 9 -12.88 29.66 -103.60
CA HIS A 9 -13.62 29.60 -102.34
C HIS A 9 -13.74 28.18 -101.76
N GLN A 10 -13.82 27.13 -102.60
CA GLN A 10 -13.90 25.73 -102.16
C GLN A 10 -12.74 25.23 -101.29
N PRO A 11 -11.44 25.41 -101.65
CA PRO A 11 -10.34 24.92 -100.81
C PRO A 11 -10.22 25.68 -99.47
N HIS A 12 -10.67 26.93 -99.44
CA HIS A 12 -10.71 27.74 -98.23
C HIS A 12 -11.78 27.22 -97.25
N LEU A 13 -12.98 26.93 -97.73
CA LEU A 13 -14.09 26.48 -96.90
C LEU A 13 -13.82 25.08 -96.31
N VAL A 14 -13.18 24.18 -97.09
CA VAL A 14 -12.70 22.88 -96.59
C VAL A 14 -11.68 23.05 -95.46
N SER A 15 -10.79 24.05 -95.53
CA SER A 15 -9.85 24.36 -94.46
C SER A 15 -10.55 24.85 -93.19
N LEU A 16 -11.56 25.71 -93.32
CA LEU A 16 -12.36 26.22 -92.19
C LEU A 16 -13.13 25.08 -91.51
N VAL A 17 -13.78 24.20 -92.28
CA VAL A 17 -14.47 23.01 -91.76
C VAL A 17 -13.50 22.07 -91.05
N LEU A 18 -12.28 21.90 -91.56
CA LEU A 18 -11.29 21.02 -90.92
C LEU A 18 -10.77 21.62 -89.60
N GLN A 19 -10.61 22.95 -89.53
CA GLN A 19 -10.24 23.66 -88.31
C GLN A 19 -11.35 23.60 -87.26
N SER A 20 -12.61 23.87 -87.64
CA SER A 20 -13.76 23.79 -86.74
C SER A 20 -13.98 22.36 -86.24
N LYS A 21 -13.83 21.35 -87.11
CA LYS A 21 -13.89 19.93 -86.71
C LYS A 21 -12.82 19.56 -85.69
N LYS A 22 -11.58 20.02 -85.90
CA LYS A 22 -10.47 19.76 -84.98
C LYS A 22 -10.68 20.45 -83.63
N ALA A 23 -11.17 21.70 -83.64
CA ALA A 23 -11.51 22.44 -82.43
C ALA A 23 -12.65 21.75 -81.66
N LEU A 24 -13.71 21.31 -82.35
CA LEU A 24 -14.82 20.56 -81.75
C LEU A 24 -14.34 19.26 -81.10
N GLN A 25 -13.56 18.44 -81.80
CA GLN A 25 -13.02 17.18 -81.26
C GLN A 25 -12.15 17.40 -80.02
N ASN A 26 -11.33 18.46 -80.01
CA ASN A 26 -10.52 18.80 -78.84
C ASN A 26 -11.39 19.32 -77.69
N GLY A 27 -12.37 20.19 -77.98
CA GLY A 27 -13.34 20.67 -77.00
C GLY A 27 -14.14 19.54 -76.36
N GLU A 28 -14.60 18.55 -77.14
CA GLU A 28 -15.28 17.35 -76.65
C GLU A 28 -14.40 16.56 -75.67
N GLN A 29 -13.12 16.37 -76.00
CA GLN A 29 -12.17 15.67 -75.12
C GLN A 29 -11.93 16.42 -73.80
N LEU A 30 -11.74 17.74 -73.87
CA LEU A 30 -11.55 18.57 -72.67
C LEU A 30 -12.80 18.57 -71.78
N CYS A 31 -13.99 18.75 -72.36
CA CYS A 31 -15.24 18.73 -71.62
C CYS A 31 -15.55 17.35 -71.03
N SER A 32 -15.30 16.26 -71.75
CA SER A 32 -15.44 14.89 -71.23
C SER A 32 -14.53 14.67 -70.02
N ARG A 33 -13.25 15.05 -70.12
CA ARG A 33 -12.29 14.92 -69.02
C ARG A 33 -12.65 15.80 -67.83
N ALA A 34 -13.10 17.03 -68.07
CA ALA A 34 -13.54 17.96 -67.02
C ALA A 34 -14.78 17.42 -66.29
N ASN A 35 -15.74 16.84 -67.01
CA ASN A 35 -16.91 16.19 -66.42
C ASN A 35 -16.53 14.98 -65.57
N ASP A 36 -15.62 14.13 -66.04
CA ASP A 36 -15.11 13.00 -65.26
C ASP A 36 -14.39 13.45 -63.98
N LEU A 37 -13.51 14.45 -64.08
CA LEU A 37 -12.84 15.06 -62.92
C LEU A 37 -13.83 15.73 -61.96
N SER A 38 -14.91 16.30 -62.49
CA SER A 38 -15.93 16.91 -61.65
C SER A 38 -16.70 15.89 -60.84
N ASN A 39 -17.14 14.81 -61.48
CA ASN A 39 -17.81 13.71 -60.81
C ASN A 39 -16.88 13.08 -59.77
N ALA A 40 -15.60 12.90 -60.10
CA ALA A 40 -14.59 12.45 -59.14
C ALA A 40 -14.43 13.43 -57.97
N SER A 41 -14.43 14.74 -58.22
CA SER A 41 -14.35 15.77 -57.17
C SER A 41 -15.58 15.77 -56.26
N ALA A 42 -16.79 15.60 -56.81
CA ALA A 42 -18.00 15.48 -56.01
C ALA A 42 -17.94 14.25 -55.09
N GLN A 43 -17.47 13.11 -55.60
CA GLN A 43 -17.26 11.90 -54.78
C GLN A 43 -16.19 12.12 -53.71
N SER A 44 -15.04 12.70 -54.07
CA SER A 44 -13.97 13.02 -53.11
C SER A 44 -14.45 13.98 -52.03
N ALA A 45 -15.28 14.97 -52.35
CA ALA A 45 -15.85 15.89 -51.37
C ALA A 45 -16.73 15.15 -50.34
N VAL A 46 -17.60 14.23 -50.80
CA VAL A 46 -18.41 13.39 -49.90
C VAL A 46 -17.53 12.52 -49.01
N ASP A 47 -16.50 11.90 -49.58
CA ASP A 47 -15.56 11.06 -48.84
C ASP A 47 -14.78 11.88 -47.79
N VAL A 48 -14.32 13.08 -48.13
CA VAL A 48 -13.62 13.99 -47.21
C VAL A 48 -14.54 14.37 -46.05
N LEU A 49 -15.79 14.76 -46.32
CA LEU A 49 -16.75 15.09 -45.26
C LEU A 49 -17.03 13.89 -44.35
N ALA A 50 -17.19 12.70 -44.92
CA ALA A 50 -17.42 11.49 -44.14
C ALA A 50 -16.20 11.08 -43.29
N LEU A 51 -14.98 11.21 -43.84
CA LEU A 51 -13.75 10.93 -43.12
C LEU A 51 -13.48 11.96 -42.02
N ASP A 52 -13.64 13.25 -42.30
CA ASP A 52 -13.48 14.33 -41.32
C ASP A 52 -14.46 14.17 -40.15
N ALA A 53 -15.73 13.86 -40.44
CA ALA A 53 -16.72 13.57 -39.39
C ALA A 53 -16.30 12.40 -38.50
N LYS A 54 -15.74 11.32 -39.09
CA LYS A 54 -15.20 10.18 -38.33
C LYS A 54 -14.00 10.58 -37.49
N VAL A 55 -13.03 11.28 -38.06
CA VAL A 55 -11.82 11.73 -37.36
C VAL A 55 -12.22 12.58 -36.15
N ARG A 56 -13.08 13.58 -36.32
CA ARG A 56 -13.55 14.42 -35.21
C ARG A 56 -14.31 13.63 -34.16
N TRP A 57 -15.22 12.75 -34.57
CA TRP A 57 -15.99 11.93 -33.64
C TRP A 57 -15.10 11.03 -32.78
N ILE A 58 -14.08 10.40 -33.38
CA ILE A 58 -13.11 9.59 -32.65
C ILE A 58 -12.27 10.47 -31.73
N THR A 59 -11.74 11.61 -32.22
CA THR A 59 -10.95 12.54 -31.40
C THR A 59 -11.73 13.05 -30.18
N ASP A 60 -12.99 13.45 -30.36
CA ASP A 60 -13.87 13.85 -29.25
C ASP A 60 -14.09 12.68 -28.27
N GLY A 61 -14.33 11.47 -28.80
CA GLY A 61 -14.45 10.26 -28.00
C GLY A 61 -13.21 9.97 -27.15
N VAL A 62 -12.01 10.04 -27.74
CA VAL A 62 -10.74 9.89 -27.03
C VAL A 62 -10.60 10.95 -25.94
N LEU A 63 -10.91 12.22 -26.23
CA LEU A 63 -10.85 13.28 -25.23
C LEU A 63 -11.78 13.02 -24.03
N GLU A 64 -12.99 12.49 -24.26
CA GLU A 64 -13.87 12.10 -23.15
C GLU A 64 -13.29 10.95 -22.32
N GLN A 65 -12.69 9.94 -22.97
CA GLN A 65 -12.07 8.83 -22.24
C GLN A 65 -10.85 9.29 -21.44
N LEU A 66 -10.03 10.20 -21.97
CA LEU A 66 -8.90 10.80 -21.23
C LEU A 66 -9.37 11.63 -20.01
N ARG A 67 -10.54 12.28 -20.10
CA ARG A 67 -11.14 12.94 -18.93
C ARG A 67 -11.57 11.94 -17.87
N LEU A 68 -12.13 10.80 -18.27
CA LEU A 68 -12.47 9.72 -17.35
C LEU A 68 -11.20 9.15 -16.68
N ALA A 69 -10.13 8.92 -17.45
CA ALA A 69 -8.84 8.48 -16.92
C ALA A 69 -8.27 9.48 -15.89
N THR A 70 -8.34 10.78 -16.19
CA THR A 70 -7.97 11.83 -15.23
C THR A 70 -8.81 11.77 -13.95
N SER A 71 -10.12 11.52 -14.07
CA SER A 71 -11.01 11.36 -12.92
C SER A 71 -10.66 10.12 -12.09
N ILE A 72 -10.22 9.03 -12.73
CA ILE A 72 -9.78 7.81 -12.05
C ILE A 72 -8.47 8.05 -11.31
N ALA A 73 -7.49 8.71 -11.94
CA ALA A 73 -6.25 9.11 -11.29
C ALA A 73 -6.53 9.95 -10.02
N LYS A 74 -7.45 10.92 -10.13
CA LYS A 74 -7.90 11.70 -8.98
C LYS A 74 -8.59 10.86 -7.90
N SER A 75 -9.41 9.88 -8.29
CA SER A 75 -10.04 8.98 -7.32
C SER A 75 -9.02 8.12 -6.58
N ILE A 76 -7.96 7.66 -7.25
CA ILE A 76 -6.86 6.92 -6.62
C ILE A 76 -6.11 7.83 -5.65
N GLU A 77 -5.81 9.08 -6.06
CA GLU A 77 -5.18 10.09 -5.21
C GLU A 77 -6.02 10.38 -3.95
N GLU A 78 -7.34 10.51 -4.08
CA GLU A 78 -8.24 10.72 -2.94
C GLU A 78 -8.28 9.51 -1.98
N LYS A 79 -8.30 8.27 -2.52
CA LYS A 79 -8.18 7.04 -1.72
C LYS A 79 -6.83 6.99 -0.98
N ARG A 80 -5.73 7.26 -1.68
CA ARG A 80 -4.39 7.34 -1.09
C ARG A 80 -4.30 8.41 -0.01
N ALA A 81 -4.88 9.59 -0.22
CA ALA A 81 -4.92 10.65 0.78
C ALA A 81 -5.74 10.24 2.02
N ARG A 82 -6.79 9.42 1.87
CA ARG A 82 -7.52 8.83 2.99
C ARG A 82 -6.64 7.84 3.77
N LEU A 83 -5.95 6.94 3.08
CA LEU A 83 -5.00 6.00 3.71
C LEU A 83 -3.87 6.76 4.43
N GLY A 84 -3.29 7.78 3.78
CA GLY A 84 -2.25 8.63 4.37
C GLY A 84 -2.71 9.33 5.65
N ARG A 85 -3.99 9.73 5.77
CA ARG A 85 -4.54 10.25 7.04
C ARG A 85 -4.65 9.18 8.12
N GLN A 86 -5.02 7.94 7.77
CA GLN A 86 -5.03 6.82 8.73
C GLN A 86 -3.61 6.48 9.19
N VAL A 87 -2.63 6.57 8.30
CA VAL A 87 -1.20 6.39 8.62
C VAL A 87 -0.66 7.56 9.44
N GLN A 88 -1.15 8.78 9.22
CA GLN A 88 -0.83 9.89 10.12
C GLN A 88 -1.37 9.66 11.54
N ALA A 89 -2.56 9.06 11.68
CA ALA A 89 -3.00 8.56 12.98
C ALA A 89 -2.09 7.43 13.50
N CYS A 90 -1.45 6.67 12.61
CA CYS A 90 -0.38 5.74 12.98
C CYS A 90 0.90 6.46 13.45
N ALA A 91 1.21 7.67 12.98
CA ALA A 91 2.32 8.44 13.57
C ALA A 91 2.04 8.86 15.03
N GLU A 92 0.77 9.12 15.37
CA GLU A 92 0.36 9.25 16.77
C GLU A 92 0.47 7.91 17.51
N TRP A 93 0.15 6.80 16.85
CA TRP A 93 0.39 5.45 17.36
C TRP A 93 1.88 5.18 17.60
N ASP A 94 2.80 5.66 16.76
CA ASP A 94 4.24 5.51 16.95
C ASP A 94 4.72 6.16 18.25
N VAL A 95 4.12 7.30 18.63
CA VAL A 95 4.36 7.99 19.91
C VAL A 95 3.81 7.18 21.08
N VAL A 96 2.60 6.64 20.94
CA VAL A 96 1.97 5.82 21.98
C VAL A 96 2.73 4.49 22.16
N ARG A 97 3.17 3.86 21.07
CA ARG A 97 4.05 2.68 21.07
C ARG A 97 5.35 2.97 21.80
N ALA A 98 6.05 4.05 21.45
CA ALA A 98 7.29 4.43 22.12
C ALA A 98 7.06 4.58 23.63
N LYS A 99 5.98 5.27 24.03
CA LYS A 99 5.62 5.42 25.44
C LYS A 99 5.36 4.08 26.14
N HIS A 100 4.66 3.13 25.52
CA HIS A 100 4.40 1.82 26.13
C HIS A 100 5.66 0.94 26.17
N SER A 101 6.52 1.03 25.16
CA SER A 101 7.83 0.34 25.17
C SER A 101 8.73 0.90 26.25
N ASP A 102 8.86 2.23 26.36
CA ASP A 102 9.65 2.89 27.40
C ASP A 102 9.15 2.52 28.79
N ALA A 103 7.81 2.52 29.00
CA ALA A 103 7.21 2.10 30.27
C ALA A 103 7.48 0.61 30.58
N LEU A 104 7.49 -0.25 29.56
CA LEU A 104 7.83 -1.66 29.69
C LEU A 104 9.32 -1.84 30.07
N ASP A 105 10.21 -1.10 29.44
CA ASP A 105 11.63 -1.11 29.76
C ASP A 105 11.89 -0.60 31.19
N ASP A 106 11.22 0.48 31.60
CA ASP A 106 11.29 1.03 32.95
C ASP A 106 10.85 0.00 34.02
N ILE A 107 9.76 -0.75 33.77
CA ILE A 107 9.32 -1.79 34.72
C ILE A 107 10.27 -3.00 34.71
N LEU A 108 10.82 -3.40 33.56
CA LEU A 108 11.81 -4.48 33.48
C LEU A 108 13.12 -4.11 34.18
N GLU A 109 13.60 -2.86 34.04
CA GLU A 109 14.74 -2.35 34.80
C GLU A 109 14.44 -2.32 36.30
N SER A 110 13.23 -1.89 36.67
CA SER A 110 12.76 -1.95 38.06
C SER A 110 12.78 -3.36 38.63
N LEU A 111 12.36 -4.37 37.85
CA LEU A 111 12.44 -5.79 38.23
C LEU A 111 13.89 -6.29 38.35
N GLY A 112 14.78 -5.86 37.45
CA GLY A 112 16.22 -6.17 37.51
C GLY A 112 16.89 -5.60 38.77
N SER A 113 16.38 -4.49 39.32
CA SER A 113 16.89 -3.93 40.59
C SER A 113 16.48 -4.71 41.84
N GLN A 114 15.53 -5.66 41.75
CA GLN A 114 14.99 -6.36 42.91
C GLN A 114 15.67 -7.71 43.09
N LEU A 115 16.44 -7.83 44.17
CA LEU A 115 17.11 -9.07 44.53
C LEU A 115 16.13 -10.06 45.18
N VAL A 116 16.17 -11.31 44.73
CA VAL A 116 15.40 -12.41 45.30
C VAL A 116 16.33 -13.23 46.22
N PRO A 117 16.00 -13.37 47.52
CA PRO A 117 16.83 -14.17 48.42
C PRO A 117 16.91 -15.64 47.98
N PRO A 118 18.09 -16.28 48.08
CA PRO A 118 18.32 -17.67 47.63
C PRO A 118 17.35 -18.69 48.24
N ASP A 119 16.98 -18.50 49.51
CA ASP A 119 16.05 -19.36 50.24
C ASP A 119 14.65 -19.46 49.59
N PHE A 120 14.28 -18.51 48.71
CA PHE A 120 12.99 -18.52 48.01
C PHE A 120 12.93 -19.52 46.87
N HIS A 121 14.07 -19.83 46.23
CA HIS A 121 14.11 -20.61 44.99
C HIS A 121 15.01 -21.85 45.08
N GLN A 122 15.88 -21.96 46.08
CA GLN A 122 16.76 -23.11 46.25
C GLN A 122 16.09 -24.35 46.88
N HIS A 123 14.89 -24.22 47.46
CA HIS A 123 14.19 -25.32 48.15
C HIS A 123 13.06 -25.94 47.33
N SER A 124 12.83 -25.49 46.10
CA SER A 124 11.76 -25.96 45.24
C SER A 124 12.29 -26.30 43.85
N ALA A 125 12.89 -27.48 43.73
CA ALA A 125 13.40 -28.03 42.47
C ALA A 125 12.29 -28.43 41.45
N ALA A 126 11.03 -28.01 41.63
CA ALA A 126 9.91 -28.62 40.90
C ALA A 126 8.81 -27.68 40.40
N SER A 127 8.93 -26.35 40.49
CA SER A 127 7.90 -25.47 39.89
C SER A 127 8.47 -24.11 39.49
N SER A 128 9.17 -24.07 38.36
CA SER A 128 9.24 -22.82 37.59
C SER A 128 7.89 -22.64 36.92
N LEU A 129 7.10 -21.67 37.38
CA LEU A 129 5.82 -21.28 36.79
C LEU A 129 6.00 -20.57 35.43
N PHE A 130 7.24 -20.24 35.04
CA PHE A 130 7.59 -19.44 33.86
C PHE A 130 8.58 -20.11 32.90
N GLY A 131 8.79 -21.42 33.02
CA GLY A 131 9.76 -22.13 32.17
C GLY A 131 11.19 -21.97 32.69
N SER A 132 11.98 -23.03 32.60
CA SER A 132 13.41 -22.98 32.90
C SER A 132 14.15 -22.52 31.65
N GLN A 133 14.71 -21.32 31.67
CA GLN A 133 15.86 -21.03 30.82
C GLN A 133 17.01 -21.92 31.32
N HIS A 134 17.20 -23.05 30.66
CA HIS A 134 18.39 -23.87 30.83
C HIS A 134 19.55 -23.13 30.16
N SER A 135 20.44 -22.56 30.97
CA SER A 135 21.78 -22.22 30.53
C SER A 135 22.51 -23.52 30.19
N GLU A 136 22.63 -23.81 28.89
CA GLU A 136 23.46 -24.89 28.36
C GLU A 136 24.94 -24.53 28.58
N ASP A 137 25.47 -24.74 29.78
CA ASP A 137 26.93 -24.56 30.01
C ASP A 137 27.49 -25.37 31.20
N GLU A 138 26.89 -26.53 31.51
CA GLU A 138 27.54 -27.54 32.37
C GLU A 138 27.48 -28.94 31.75
N GLU A 139 28.33 -29.19 30.77
CA GLU A 139 28.74 -30.56 30.42
C GLU A 139 29.84 -31.02 31.40
N GLU A 140 29.45 -31.62 32.53
CA GLU A 140 30.37 -32.45 33.31
C GLU A 140 30.42 -33.89 32.77
N THR A 141 31.64 -34.24 32.40
CA THR A 141 32.17 -35.54 32.03
C THR A 141 31.69 -36.69 32.91
N SER A 142 30.99 -37.65 32.32
CA SER A 142 30.65 -38.93 32.93
C SER A 142 31.69 -40.00 32.58
N SER A 143 32.53 -40.37 33.55
CA SER A 143 33.38 -41.57 33.46
C SER A 143 32.90 -42.66 34.43
N ASN A 144 32.43 -43.75 33.84
CA ASN A 144 32.03 -45.05 34.41
C ASN A 144 33.17 -45.78 35.14
N ILE A 145 32.99 -46.21 36.40
CA ILE A 145 33.52 -47.49 36.95
C ILE A 145 32.60 -48.01 38.09
N PRO A 146 32.26 -49.33 38.15
CA PRO A 146 31.36 -49.90 39.17
C PRO A 146 32.04 -50.74 40.31
N GLN A 147 31.39 -50.70 41.49
CA GLN A 147 31.19 -51.73 42.54
C GLN A 147 32.27 -52.15 43.60
N SER A 148 31.98 -51.74 44.86
CA SER A 148 31.92 -52.50 46.15
C SER A 148 33.17 -53.12 46.83
N PRO A 149 33.11 -53.51 48.13
CA PRO A 149 32.78 -52.76 49.36
C PRO A 149 33.81 -53.00 50.52
N ARG A 150 33.76 -52.24 51.64
CA ARG A 150 33.94 -52.71 53.06
C ARG A 150 34.30 -51.60 54.08
N HIS A 151 33.50 -51.59 55.17
CA HIS A 151 33.83 -51.40 56.60
C HIS A 151 34.68 -50.21 57.12
N SER A 152 33.98 -49.33 57.85
CA SER A 152 34.11 -49.05 59.30
C SER A 152 35.27 -48.20 59.87
N LEU A 153 34.81 -47.14 60.58
CA LEU A 153 35.31 -46.51 61.82
C LEU A 153 36.50 -45.52 61.71
N SER A 154 36.26 -44.24 62.03
CA SER A 154 36.44 -43.71 63.39
C SER A 154 36.31 -42.18 63.46
N SER A 155 35.53 -41.70 64.43
CA SER A 155 35.79 -40.53 65.29
C SER A 155 36.68 -39.40 64.75
N THR A 156 36.13 -38.18 64.67
CA THR A 156 36.59 -37.06 65.52
C THR A 156 35.56 -35.93 65.51
N ILE A 157 35.15 -35.55 66.71
CA ILE A 157 34.34 -34.39 67.07
C ILE A 157 35.09 -33.12 66.65
N HIS A 158 34.55 -32.37 65.68
CA HIS A 158 34.87 -30.96 65.53
C HIS A 158 33.58 -30.15 65.51
N ASN A 159 33.29 -29.59 66.68
CA ASN A 159 32.38 -28.48 66.88
C ASN A 159 32.89 -27.28 66.08
N VAL A 160 32.44 -27.15 64.83
CA VAL A 160 32.59 -25.92 64.06
C VAL A 160 31.26 -25.20 64.14
N ARG A 161 31.21 -24.16 64.97
CA ARG A 161 30.26 -23.06 64.80
C ARG A 161 30.32 -22.65 63.32
N LYS A 162 29.29 -23.00 62.53
CA LYS A 162 29.04 -22.35 61.24
C LYS A 162 28.69 -20.90 61.56
N GLU A 163 29.71 -20.03 61.60
CA GLU A 163 29.49 -18.62 61.34
C GLU A 163 28.84 -18.52 59.95
N LYS A 164 27.60 -18.03 59.90
CA LYS A 164 26.91 -17.68 58.66
C LYS A 164 27.75 -16.60 57.96
N VAL A 165 28.65 -17.02 57.09
CA VAL A 165 29.26 -16.13 56.10
C VAL A 165 28.10 -15.61 55.26
N ARG A 166 27.87 -14.29 55.32
CA ARG A 166 26.84 -13.62 54.54
C ARG A 166 27.08 -13.96 53.06
N PRO A 167 26.12 -14.56 52.34
CA PRO A 167 26.30 -14.83 50.93
C PRO A 167 26.51 -13.49 50.20
N ASP A 168 27.45 -13.48 49.25
CA ASP A 168 27.77 -12.30 48.48
C ASP A 168 26.53 -11.88 47.68
N ARG A 169 26.02 -10.65 47.89
CA ARG A 169 24.77 -10.18 47.26
C ARG A 169 24.86 -10.09 45.73
N GLN A 170 26.08 -10.18 45.19
CA GLN A 170 26.36 -10.15 43.75
C GLN A 170 25.88 -11.41 43.00
N THR A 171 25.63 -12.52 43.69
CA THR A 171 25.17 -13.78 43.05
C THR A 171 23.66 -14.02 43.19
N TRP A 172 22.94 -13.06 43.79
CA TRP A 172 21.50 -13.21 43.98
C TRP A 172 20.77 -12.95 42.68
N LYS A 173 19.84 -13.86 42.34
CA LYS A 173 18.98 -13.68 41.17
C LYS A 173 18.07 -12.47 41.36
N THR A 174 17.77 -11.79 40.26
CA THR A 174 16.83 -10.67 40.23
C THR A 174 15.42 -11.17 39.90
N LEU A 175 14.39 -10.33 40.05
CA LEU A 175 13.05 -10.70 39.56
C LEU A 175 13.00 -10.83 38.04
N ARG A 176 13.85 -10.10 37.32
CA ARG A 176 13.94 -10.16 35.86
C ARG A 176 14.45 -11.52 35.37
N ASP A 177 15.31 -12.20 36.14
CA ASP A 177 15.81 -13.54 35.80
C ASP A 177 14.71 -14.62 35.75
N PHE A 178 13.49 -14.32 36.22
CA PHE A 178 12.32 -15.18 36.16
C PHE A 178 11.33 -14.76 35.06
N VAL A 179 11.69 -13.76 34.25
CA VAL A 179 10.92 -13.25 33.12
C VAL A 179 11.50 -13.78 31.83
N ASP A 180 10.64 -14.08 30.86
CA ASP A 180 11.04 -14.50 29.52
C ASP A 180 11.28 -13.26 28.64
N ASP A 181 12.48 -12.69 28.71
CA ASP A 181 12.86 -11.50 27.94
C ASP A 181 12.82 -11.76 26.42
N GLN A 182 13.10 -12.99 25.97
CA GLN A 182 13.07 -13.36 24.55
C GLN A 182 11.66 -13.21 23.98
N ALA A 183 10.64 -13.69 24.70
CA ALA A 183 9.25 -13.56 24.26
C ALA A 183 8.80 -12.10 24.16
N ILE A 184 9.40 -11.18 24.94
CA ILE A 184 9.10 -9.74 24.88
C ILE A 184 9.75 -9.13 23.64
N GLU A 185 11.03 -9.42 23.41
CA GLU A 185 11.76 -8.96 22.23
C GLU A 185 11.09 -9.43 20.94
N ASP A 186 10.66 -10.70 20.89
CA ASP A 186 9.95 -11.27 19.73
C ASP A 186 8.65 -10.49 19.40
N VAL A 187 7.90 -10.06 20.42
CA VAL A 187 6.66 -9.28 20.23
C VAL A 187 6.95 -7.88 19.70
N LEU A 188 8.00 -7.23 20.24
CA LEU A 188 8.40 -5.89 19.80
C LEU A 188 8.99 -5.93 18.38
N GLU A 189 9.83 -6.91 18.06
CA GLU A 189 10.39 -7.11 16.72
C GLU A 189 9.29 -7.41 15.70
N LYS A 190 8.33 -8.28 16.05
CA LYS A 190 7.19 -8.56 15.18
C LYS A 190 6.37 -7.31 14.86
N MET A 191 6.12 -6.48 15.87
CA MET A 191 5.40 -5.22 15.70
C MET A 191 6.15 -4.25 14.79
N GLU A 192 7.48 -4.15 14.89
CA GLU A 192 8.29 -3.30 14.00
C GLU A 192 8.32 -3.85 12.57
N ASN A 193 8.41 -5.17 12.41
CA ASN A 193 8.29 -5.82 11.11
C ASN A 193 6.91 -5.55 10.47
N GLU A 194 5.81 -5.62 11.22
CA GLU A 194 4.47 -5.26 10.74
C GLU A 194 4.34 -3.76 10.40
N ARG A 195 5.10 -2.89 11.07
CA ARG A 195 5.11 -1.45 10.75
C ARG A 195 5.86 -1.16 9.44
N THR A 196 6.98 -1.84 9.21
CA THR A 196 7.74 -1.73 7.95
C THR A 196 6.96 -2.32 6.77
N THR A 197 6.26 -3.45 6.97
CA THR A 197 5.40 -4.01 5.91
C THR A 197 4.25 -3.07 5.55
N LEU A 198 3.68 -2.34 6.52
CA LEU A 198 2.67 -1.31 6.25
C LEU A 198 3.22 -0.20 5.35
N ASP A 199 4.45 0.28 5.58
CA ASP A 199 5.08 1.28 4.73
C ASP A 199 5.31 0.73 3.30
N ASP A 200 5.77 -0.51 3.18
CA ASP A 200 5.96 -1.17 1.89
C ASP A 200 4.63 -1.29 1.12
N ILE A 201 3.54 -1.65 1.80
CA ILE A 201 2.18 -1.75 1.21
C ILE A 201 1.74 -0.40 0.62
N LEU A 202 1.98 0.71 1.32
CA LEU A 202 1.59 2.05 0.87
C LEU A 202 2.42 2.55 -0.32
N ASN A 203 3.70 2.19 -0.34
CA ASN A 203 4.62 2.55 -1.42
C ASN A 203 4.25 1.88 -2.75
N LYS A 204 3.57 0.72 -2.74
CA LYS A 204 3.13 -0.01 -3.95
C LYS A 204 2.34 0.86 -4.94
N THR A 205 1.55 1.83 -4.46
CA THR A 205 0.67 2.64 -5.34
C THR A 205 1.09 4.11 -5.44
N ASP A 206 2.30 4.48 -5.01
CA ASP A 206 2.73 5.89 -4.91
C ASP A 206 2.80 6.61 -6.24
N GLU A 207 3.34 5.93 -7.23
CA GLU A 207 3.59 6.49 -8.55
C GLU A 207 2.35 6.47 -9.45
N TYR A 208 1.25 5.83 -9.02
CA TYR A 208 0.07 5.59 -9.89
C TYR A 208 -0.58 6.88 -10.39
N PRO A 209 -0.91 7.88 -9.54
CA PRO A 209 -1.54 9.11 -10.02
C PRO A 209 -0.64 9.90 -10.99
N GLU A 210 0.67 9.95 -10.73
CA GLU A 210 1.63 10.64 -11.60
C GLU A 210 1.77 9.92 -12.95
N THR A 211 1.89 8.60 -12.91
CA THR A 211 1.97 7.75 -14.11
C THR A 211 0.73 7.95 -14.98
N LEU A 212 -0.47 7.85 -14.41
CA LEU A 212 -1.73 8.03 -15.14
C LEU A 212 -1.88 9.44 -15.73
N ASN A 213 -1.51 10.48 -14.98
CA ASN A 213 -1.58 11.85 -15.51
C ASN A 213 -0.58 12.07 -16.65
N THR A 214 0.62 11.48 -16.55
CA THR A 214 1.66 11.59 -17.57
C THR A 214 1.27 10.84 -18.84
N THR A 215 0.75 9.61 -18.73
CA THR A 215 0.28 8.83 -19.88
C THR A 215 -0.94 9.49 -20.53
N THR A 216 -1.89 9.98 -19.72
CA THR A 216 -3.06 10.73 -20.23
C THR A 216 -2.63 11.99 -20.99
N ALA A 217 -1.63 12.72 -20.48
CA ALA A 217 -1.08 13.90 -21.16
C ALA A 217 -0.37 13.53 -22.46
N ALA A 218 0.44 12.46 -22.46
CA ALA A 218 1.13 11.97 -23.65
C ALA A 218 0.15 11.55 -24.77
N ILE A 219 -0.93 10.82 -24.45
CA ILE A 219 -1.96 10.45 -25.42
C ILE A 219 -2.71 11.69 -25.91
N ARG A 220 -2.95 12.67 -25.03
CA ARG A 220 -3.58 13.93 -25.44
C ARG A 220 -2.71 14.73 -26.41
N GLU A 221 -1.40 14.75 -26.20
CA GLU A 221 -0.44 15.45 -27.08
C GLU A 221 -0.22 14.72 -28.41
N SER A 222 -0.46 13.41 -28.48
CA SER A 222 -0.34 12.63 -29.71
C SER A 222 -1.54 12.79 -30.65
N LEU A 223 -2.66 13.38 -30.19
CA LEU A 223 -3.85 13.61 -31.02
C LEU A 223 -3.54 14.50 -32.24
N PRO A 224 -4.08 14.16 -33.43
CA PRO A 224 -3.85 14.94 -34.63
C PRO A 224 -4.52 16.33 -34.52
N ASP A 225 -3.83 17.38 -34.97
CA ASP A 225 -4.43 18.69 -35.16
C ASP A 225 -5.33 18.64 -36.41
N ILE A 226 -6.64 18.80 -36.22
CA ILE A 226 -7.62 18.66 -37.30
C ILE A 226 -7.81 20.02 -37.96
N PRO A 227 -7.31 20.24 -39.20
CA PRO A 227 -7.50 21.50 -39.88
C PRO A 227 -8.98 21.76 -40.19
N PRO A 228 -9.40 23.03 -40.30
CA PRO A 228 -10.77 23.35 -40.68
C PRO A 228 -11.06 22.86 -42.10
N LEU A 229 -12.25 22.29 -42.30
CA LEU A 229 -12.70 21.83 -43.62
C LEU A 229 -12.66 22.97 -44.65
N PRO A 230 -12.22 22.68 -45.88
CA PRO A 230 -12.46 23.56 -47.02
C PRO A 230 -13.96 23.87 -47.16
N ALA A 231 -14.30 25.06 -47.67
CA ALA A 231 -15.69 25.43 -47.93
C ALA A 231 -16.23 24.64 -49.14
N MET A 232 -16.62 23.38 -48.91
CA MET A 232 -17.01 22.40 -49.93
C MET A 232 -18.12 22.93 -50.84
N ASP A 233 -19.15 23.56 -50.26
CA ASP A 233 -20.26 24.13 -51.01
C ASP A 233 -19.80 25.19 -52.02
N LYS A 234 -18.81 26.02 -51.64
CA LYS A 234 -18.26 27.04 -52.52
C LYS A 234 -17.40 26.43 -53.62
N LEU A 235 -16.58 25.44 -53.29
CA LEU A 235 -15.72 24.75 -54.25
C LEU A 235 -16.55 24.04 -55.32
N LEU A 236 -17.55 23.26 -54.91
CA LEU A 236 -18.42 22.55 -55.84
C LEU A 236 -19.29 23.52 -56.65
N ALA A 237 -19.84 24.58 -56.05
CA ALA A 237 -20.60 25.59 -56.78
C ALA A 237 -19.74 26.32 -57.83
N THR A 238 -18.47 26.64 -57.51
CA THR A 238 -17.55 27.21 -58.50
C THR A 238 -17.25 26.23 -59.63
N GLN A 239 -17.10 24.95 -59.30
CA GLN A 239 -16.82 23.90 -60.28
C GLN A 239 -18.01 23.65 -61.22
N ASP A 240 -19.24 23.61 -60.70
CA ASP A 240 -20.48 23.50 -61.48
C ASP A 240 -20.65 24.70 -62.43
N GLY A 241 -20.31 25.90 -61.96
CA GLY A 241 -20.27 27.10 -62.78
C GLY A 241 -19.28 26.97 -63.95
N THR A 242 -18.07 26.49 -63.68
CA THR A 242 -17.02 26.25 -64.69
C THR A 242 -17.46 25.20 -65.71
N ILE A 243 -18.11 24.10 -65.29
CA ILE A 243 -18.63 23.07 -66.22
C ILE A 243 -19.74 23.60 -67.09
N THR A 244 -20.64 24.41 -66.51
CA THR A 244 -21.72 25.04 -67.27
C THR A 244 -21.14 25.98 -68.35
N LEU A 245 -20.06 26.72 -68.03
CA LEU A 245 -19.34 27.51 -69.01
C LEU A 245 -18.72 26.62 -70.09
N MET A 246 -18.03 25.53 -69.74
CA MET A 246 -17.45 24.59 -70.70
C MET A 246 -18.51 23.97 -71.63
N ALA A 247 -19.69 23.61 -71.10
CA ALA A 247 -20.81 23.10 -71.90
C ALA A 247 -21.29 24.15 -72.92
N ARG A 248 -21.43 25.42 -72.51
CA ARG A 248 -21.78 26.53 -73.41
C ARG A 248 -20.73 26.74 -74.52
N HIS A 249 -19.44 26.64 -74.18
CA HIS A 249 -18.36 26.72 -75.18
C HIS A 249 -18.42 25.54 -76.15
N LEU A 250 -18.70 24.33 -75.67
CA LEU A 250 -18.87 23.15 -76.52
C LEU A 250 -20.09 23.25 -77.45
N GLU A 251 -21.22 23.75 -76.95
CA GLU A 251 -22.41 24.04 -77.77
C GLU A 251 -22.10 25.07 -78.86
N SER A 252 -21.33 26.12 -78.52
CA SER A 252 -20.87 27.13 -79.49
C SER A 252 -19.95 26.54 -80.56
N LEU A 253 -19.02 25.64 -80.18
CA LEU A 253 -18.14 24.93 -81.11
C LEU A 253 -18.92 24.00 -82.03
N ALA A 254 -19.91 23.28 -81.50
CA ALA A 254 -20.77 22.40 -82.27
C ALA A 254 -21.63 23.19 -83.28
N ALA A 255 -22.26 24.28 -82.83
CA ALA A 255 -23.01 25.17 -83.71
C ALA A 255 -22.13 25.79 -84.81
N HIS A 256 -20.90 26.20 -84.48
CA HIS A 256 -19.96 26.71 -85.48
C HIS A 256 -19.52 25.63 -86.48
N TYR A 257 -19.24 24.40 -86.02
CA TYR A 257 -18.96 23.28 -86.91
C TYR A 257 -20.14 22.99 -87.85
N ASP A 258 -21.38 22.95 -87.34
CA ASP A 258 -22.58 22.73 -88.14
C ASP A 258 -22.79 23.84 -89.18
N GLN A 259 -22.51 25.10 -88.82
CA GLN A 259 -22.54 26.23 -89.75
C GLN A 259 -21.47 26.11 -90.84
N MET A 260 -20.22 25.77 -90.48
CA MET A 260 -19.16 25.57 -91.47
C MET A 260 -19.44 24.37 -92.39
N ALA A 261 -19.94 23.27 -91.84
CA ALA A 261 -20.29 22.06 -92.59
C ALA A 261 -21.50 22.30 -93.52
N GLY A 262 -22.51 23.04 -93.05
CA GLY A 262 -23.65 23.48 -93.84
C GLY A 262 -23.23 24.39 -94.99
N ALA A 263 -22.40 25.39 -94.71
CA ALA A 263 -21.85 26.29 -95.74
C ALA A 263 -21.05 25.52 -96.80
N LEU A 264 -20.25 24.52 -96.39
CA LEU A 264 -19.55 23.65 -97.34
C LEU A 264 -20.52 22.89 -98.24
N HIS A 265 -21.59 22.32 -97.68
CA HIS A 265 -22.59 21.59 -98.44
C HIS A 265 -23.38 22.48 -99.42
N GLU A 266 -23.73 23.70 -99.00
CA GLU A 266 -24.38 24.72 -99.83
C GLU A 266 -23.45 25.19 -100.97
N SER A 267 -22.14 25.32 -100.70
CA SER A 267 -21.14 25.63 -101.72
C SER A 267 -20.97 24.51 -102.75
N GLU A 268 -21.10 23.24 -102.34
CA GLU A 268 -21.11 22.08 -103.23
C GLU A 268 -22.40 22.03 -104.06
N GLY A 269 -23.51 22.57 -103.53
CA GLY A 269 -24.80 22.74 -104.19
C GLY A 269 -24.88 23.90 -105.19
N GLY A 270 -23.81 24.72 -105.29
CA GLY A 270 -23.71 25.83 -106.25
C GLY A 270 -24.20 27.18 -105.73
N GLU A 271 -24.35 27.34 -104.41
CA GLU A 271 -24.69 28.61 -103.78
C GLU A 271 -23.44 29.51 -103.65
N ALA A 272 -23.58 30.77 -104.04
CA ALA A 272 -22.49 31.75 -104.01
C ALA A 272 -22.57 32.57 -102.73
N PHE A 273 -21.64 32.33 -101.80
CA PHE A 273 -21.49 33.12 -100.58
C PHE A 273 -20.96 34.50 -100.90
N SER A 274 -21.46 35.52 -100.19
CA SER A 274 -20.90 36.86 -100.30
C SER A 274 -19.52 36.92 -99.62
N ASP A 275 -18.71 37.90 -100.01
CA ASP A 275 -17.42 38.14 -99.37
C ASP A 275 -17.59 38.54 -97.89
N GLU A 276 -18.75 39.13 -97.53
CA GLU A 276 -19.12 39.43 -96.14
C GLU A 276 -19.37 38.16 -95.33
N ASP A 277 -20.03 37.14 -95.90
CA ASP A 277 -20.27 35.85 -95.24
C ASP A 277 -18.95 35.09 -95.02
N LEU A 278 -18.06 35.08 -96.01
CA LEU A 278 -16.73 34.46 -95.89
C LEU A 278 -15.84 35.18 -94.88
N GLN A 279 -15.93 36.50 -94.77
CA GLN A 279 -15.22 37.27 -93.74
C GLN A 279 -15.76 36.99 -92.33
N ALA A 280 -17.08 36.84 -92.18
CA ALA A 280 -17.69 36.47 -90.90
C ALA A 280 -17.25 35.07 -90.46
N MET A 281 -17.28 34.08 -91.36
CA MET A 281 -16.82 32.71 -91.05
C MET A 281 -15.33 32.64 -90.68
N ASN A 282 -14.48 33.42 -91.37
CA ASN A 282 -13.07 33.54 -91.03
C ASN A 282 -12.86 34.15 -89.64
N ARG A 283 -13.60 35.21 -89.32
CA ARG A 283 -13.54 35.86 -88.01
C ARG A 283 -13.91 34.90 -86.87
N ASP A 284 -15.00 34.15 -87.03
CA ASP A 284 -15.42 33.16 -86.03
C ASP A 284 -14.38 32.04 -85.88
N THR A 285 -13.73 31.66 -86.98
CA THR A 285 -12.64 30.67 -86.98
C THR A 285 -11.39 31.20 -86.27
N ASP A 286 -11.08 32.49 -86.41
CA ASP A 286 -9.97 33.16 -85.72
C ASP A 286 -10.20 33.30 -84.20
N GLU A 287 -11.46 33.23 -83.74
CA GLU A 287 -11.82 33.24 -82.31
C GLU A 287 -11.70 31.85 -81.65
N LEU A 288 -11.63 30.76 -82.43
CA LEU A 288 -11.52 29.38 -81.92
C LEU A 288 -10.32 29.16 -80.96
N PRO A 289 -9.10 29.65 -81.23
CA PRO A 289 -7.98 29.49 -80.32
C PRO A 289 -8.22 30.13 -78.95
N SER A 290 -8.95 31.25 -78.89
CA SER A 290 -9.31 31.91 -77.63
C SER A 290 -10.29 31.05 -76.82
N ILE A 291 -11.34 30.54 -77.48
CA ILE A 291 -12.32 29.64 -76.86
C ILE A 291 -11.63 28.36 -76.34
N MET A 292 -10.68 27.82 -77.11
CA MET A 292 -9.91 26.65 -76.67
C MET A 292 -9.03 26.94 -75.45
N ASN A 293 -8.39 28.12 -75.39
CA ASN A 293 -7.62 28.53 -74.21
C ASN A 293 -8.52 28.69 -72.98
N GLU A 294 -9.72 29.26 -73.12
CA GLU A 294 -10.70 29.35 -72.03
C GLU A 294 -11.14 27.95 -71.54
N LEU A 295 -11.34 26.99 -72.45
CA LEU A 295 -11.64 25.59 -72.10
C LEU A 295 -10.48 24.92 -71.33
N ASP A 296 -9.24 25.16 -71.74
CA ASP A 296 -8.05 24.67 -71.03
C ASP A 296 -7.93 25.29 -69.62
N GLU A 297 -8.15 26.60 -69.48
CA GLU A 297 -8.18 27.29 -68.18
C GLU A 297 -9.27 26.73 -67.25
N CYS A 298 -10.46 26.46 -67.80
CA CYS A 298 -11.54 25.81 -67.07
C CYS A 298 -11.13 24.42 -66.57
N LEU A 299 -10.49 23.62 -67.43
CA LEU A 299 -10.01 22.28 -67.07
C LEU A 299 -8.92 22.33 -65.98
N ILE A 300 -7.99 23.29 -66.06
CA ILE A 300 -6.99 23.51 -65.01
C ILE A 300 -7.65 23.85 -63.68
N SER A 301 -8.66 24.74 -63.68
CA SER A 301 -9.39 25.08 -62.47
C SER A 301 -10.08 23.87 -61.83
N ILE A 302 -10.72 23.01 -62.63
CA ILE A 302 -11.37 21.79 -62.14
C ILE A 302 -10.34 20.79 -61.61
N THR A 303 -9.20 20.67 -62.30
CA THR A 303 -8.09 19.80 -61.87
C THR A 303 -7.52 20.25 -60.51
N ASN A 304 -7.29 21.54 -60.32
CA ASN A 304 -6.79 22.08 -59.04
C ASN A 304 -7.76 21.81 -57.88
N THR A 305 -9.07 21.96 -58.12
CA THR A 305 -10.08 21.62 -57.11
C THR A 305 -10.06 20.13 -56.77
N ASN A 306 -9.96 19.27 -57.79
CA ASN A 306 -9.85 17.82 -57.58
C ASN A 306 -8.61 17.46 -56.76
N GLU A 307 -7.45 17.98 -57.11
CA GLU A 307 -6.18 17.73 -56.41
C GLU A 307 -6.25 18.17 -54.94
N LEU A 308 -6.84 19.34 -54.66
CA LEU A 308 -7.06 19.80 -53.29
C LEU A 308 -7.91 18.80 -52.47
N LEU A 309 -9.00 18.29 -53.06
CA LEU A 309 -9.88 17.34 -52.39
C LEU A 309 -9.23 15.98 -52.18
N VAL A 310 -8.47 15.49 -53.16
CA VAL A 310 -7.72 14.23 -53.04
C VAL A 310 -6.65 14.33 -51.95
N ASN A 311 -5.91 15.43 -51.88
CA ASN A 311 -4.93 15.67 -50.83
C ASN A 311 -5.60 15.70 -49.44
N SER A 312 -6.70 16.44 -49.31
CA SER A 312 -7.47 16.48 -48.06
C SER A 312 -8.02 15.10 -47.67
N GLN A 313 -8.40 14.27 -48.64
CA GLN A 313 -8.84 12.90 -48.41
C GLN A 313 -7.70 12.01 -47.91
N GLU A 314 -6.50 12.16 -48.47
CA GLU A 314 -5.30 11.42 -48.05
C GLU A 314 -4.89 11.79 -46.62
N ASP A 315 -4.90 13.09 -46.28
CA ASP A 315 -4.59 13.57 -44.94
C ASP A 315 -5.61 13.06 -43.91
N ALA A 316 -6.91 13.08 -44.24
CA ALA A 316 -7.94 12.52 -43.37
C ALA A 316 -7.77 11.00 -43.17
N LYS A 317 -7.34 10.26 -44.20
CA LYS A 317 -7.01 8.82 -44.08
C LYS A 317 -5.79 8.57 -43.18
N LYS A 318 -4.76 9.40 -43.29
CA LYS A 318 -3.57 9.35 -42.42
C LYS A 318 -3.94 9.62 -40.96
N ASN A 319 -4.74 10.66 -40.72
CA ASN A 319 -5.24 10.99 -39.39
C ASN A 319 -6.09 9.85 -38.80
N LEU A 320 -6.95 9.23 -39.61
CA LEU A 320 -7.74 8.07 -39.16
C LEU A 320 -6.83 6.88 -38.80
N ALA A 321 -5.83 6.58 -39.62
CA ALA A 321 -4.87 5.51 -39.32
C ALA A 321 -4.09 5.78 -38.01
N HIS A 322 -3.66 7.02 -37.80
CA HIS A 322 -2.99 7.44 -36.56
C HIS A 322 -3.93 7.35 -35.34
N LEU A 323 -5.20 7.73 -35.50
CA LEU A 323 -6.20 7.59 -34.44
C LEU A 323 -6.44 6.14 -34.04
N HIS A 324 -6.29 5.15 -34.94
CA HIS A 324 -6.35 3.75 -34.53
C HIS A 324 -5.22 3.39 -33.57
N THR A 325 -3.99 3.86 -33.81
CA THR A 325 -2.88 3.65 -32.86
C THR A 325 -3.16 4.30 -31.52
N ILE A 326 -3.76 5.50 -31.50
CA ILE A 326 -4.18 6.16 -30.26
C ILE A 326 -5.27 5.37 -29.52
N LEU A 327 -6.18 4.71 -30.25
CA LEU A 327 -7.19 3.84 -29.64
C LEU A 327 -6.53 2.59 -29.04
N ASP A 328 -5.51 2.03 -29.69
CA ASP A 328 -4.72 0.92 -29.12
C ASP A 328 -4.01 1.38 -27.82
N ASP A 329 -3.42 2.59 -27.81
CA ASP A 329 -2.80 3.18 -26.60
C ASP A 329 -3.84 3.41 -25.48
N LEU A 330 -5.08 3.76 -25.84
CA LEU A 330 -6.17 3.95 -24.90
C LEU A 330 -6.67 2.62 -24.30
N ASP A 331 -6.72 1.56 -25.11
CA ASP A 331 -7.04 0.22 -24.64
C ASP A 331 -5.97 -0.29 -23.66
N GLU A 332 -4.68 -0.08 -23.97
CA GLU A 332 -3.57 -0.39 -23.06
C GLU A 332 -3.67 0.40 -21.75
N LEU A 333 -3.97 1.71 -21.83
CA LEU A 333 -4.22 2.53 -20.65
C LEU A 333 -5.39 2.00 -19.82
N GLY A 334 -6.46 1.52 -20.47
CA GLY A 334 -7.62 0.91 -19.82
C GLY A 334 -7.28 -0.35 -19.01
N GLU A 335 -6.46 -1.23 -19.58
CA GLU A 335 -5.96 -2.43 -18.89
C GLU A 335 -5.07 -2.05 -17.69
N ILE A 336 -4.11 -1.14 -17.89
CA ILE A 336 -3.23 -0.64 -16.83
C ILE A 336 -4.05 -0.02 -15.68
N MET A 337 -5.04 0.82 -16.01
CA MET A 337 -5.90 1.44 -15.01
C MET A 337 -6.73 0.41 -14.23
N THR A 338 -7.17 -0.66 -14.89
CA THR A 338 -7.91 -1.74 -14.25
C THR A 338 -7.04 -2.45 -13.23
N ASP A 339 -5.80 -2.80 -13.59
CA ASP A 339 -4.83 -3.43 -12.70
C ASP A 339 -4.43 -2.50 -11.54
N MET A 340 -4.22 -1.21 -11.83
CA MET A 340 -3.93 -0.21 -10.80
C MET A 340 -5.08 -0.06 -9.80
N LEU A 341 -6.33 -0.05 -10.26
CA LEU A 341 -7.51 0.03 -9.38
C LEU A 341 -7.66 -1.22 -8.52
N GLN A 342 -7.48 -2.41 -9.10
CA GLN A 342 -7.50 -3.67 -8.35
C GLN A 342 -6.40 -3.68 -7.28
N THR A 343 -5.19 -3.28 -7.64
CA THR A 343 -4.06 -3.17 -6.70
C THR A 343 -4.35 -2.15 -5.60
N GLN A 344 -4.95 -1.01 -5.94
CA GLN A 344 -5.33 0.01 -4.96
C GLN A 344 -6.37 -0.49 -3.96
N ASP A 345 -7.34 -1.30 -4.40
CA ASP A 345 -8.33 -1.91 -3.51
C ASP A 345 -7.70 -2.98 -2.61
N VAL A 346 -6.77 -3.79 -3.14
CA VAL A 346 -5.99 -4.76 -2.33
C VAL A 346 -5.15 -4.03 -1.29
N VAL A 347 -4.44 -2.97 -1.67
CA VAL A 347 -3.61 -2.17 -0.75
C VAL A 347 -4.45 -1.51 0.34
N GLU A 348 -5.65 -1.02 0.00
CA GLU A 348 -6.58 -0.48 1.00
C GLU A 348 -6.98 -1.56 2.03
N HIS A 349 -7.33 -2.76 1.57
CA HIS A 349 -7.69 -3.86 2.46
C HIS A 349 -6.50 -4.34 3.30
N GLU A 350 -5.33 -4.56 2.68
CA GLU A 350 -4.10 -4.96 3.39
C GLU A 350 -3.72 -3.92 4.45
N CYS A 351 -3.84 -2.62 4.14
CA CYS A 351 -3.57 -1.53 5.08
C CYS A 351 -4.51 -1.58 6.30
N GLU A 352 -5.81 -1.78 6.09
CA GLU A 352 -6.77 -1.91 7.19
C GLU A 352 -6.47 -3.10 8.10
N GLU A 353 -6.10 -4.26 7.52
CA GLU A 353 -5.72 -5.45 8.29
C GLU A 353 -4.43 -5.21 9.10
N GLN A 354 -3.39 -4.62 8.49
CA GLN A 354 -2.14 -4.31 9.19
C GLN A 354 -2.35 -3.29 10.32
N LEU A 355 -3.14 -2.24 10.08
CA LEU A 355 -3.47 -1.26 11.12
C LEU A 355 -4.21 -1.90 12.30
N ALA A 356 -5.16 -2.81 12.04
CA ALA A 356 -5.84 -3.56 13.09
C ALA A 356 -4.88 -4.48 13.86
N SER A 357 -3.94 -5.13 13.15
CA SER A 357 -2.89 -5.95 13.78
C SER A 357 -1.98 -5.10 14.68
N LEU A 358 -1.49 -3.96 14.20
CA LEU A 358 -0.64 -3.05 14.99
C LEU A 358 -1.35 -2.52 16.24
N GLN A 359 -2.64 -2.19 16.13
CA GLN A 359 -3.45 -1.84 17.31
C GLN A 359 -3.53 -2.98 18.33
N GLN A 360 -3.69 -4.23 17.86
CA GLN A 360 -3.69 -5.38 18.75
C GLN A 360 -2.34 -5.60 19.43
N HIS A 361 -1.22 -5.41 18.72
CA HIS A 361 0.12 -5.51 19.33
C HIS A 361 0.33 -4.46 20.41
N LEU A 362 -0.13 -3.23 20.19
CA LEU A 362 -0.06 -2.18 21.20
C LEU A 362 -0.78 -2.57 22.49
N LEU A 363 -1.99 -3.14 22.38
CA LEU A 363 -2.73 -3.66 23.55
C LEU A 363 -1.98 -4.80 24.25
N THR A 364 -1.26 -5.65 23.51
CA THR A 364 -0.45 -6.70 24.14
C THR A 364 0.71 -6.14 24.95
N VAL A 365 1.40 -5.10 24.45
CA VAL A 365 2.48 -4.43 25.19
C VAL A 365 1.94 -3.74 26.44
N GLU A 366 0.79 -3.07 26.34
CA GLU A 366 0.12 -2.46 27.50
C GLU A 366 -0.23 -3.51 28.56
N HIS A 367 -0.85 -4.63 28.16
CA HIS A 367 -1.20 -5.71 29.07
C HIS A 367 0.03 -6.33 29.74
N LEU A 368 1.11 -6.49 28.97
CA LEU A 368 2.38 -7.01 29.47
C LEU A 368 2.98 -6.09 30.54
N HIS A 369 2.96 -4.78 30.30
CA HIS A 369 3.37 -3.79 31.30
C HIS A 369 2.52 -3.90 32.58
N GLU A 370 1.19 -3.91 32.48
CA GLU A 370 0.29 -4.09 33.64
C GLU A 370 0.56 -5.38 34.42
N ARG A 371 0.87 -6.46 33.69
CA ARG A 371 1.21 -7.76 34.26
C ARG A 371 2.50 -7.69 35.07
N PHE A 372 3.53 -6.99 34.59
CA PHE A 372 4.79 -6.81 35.31
C PHE A 372 4.66 -5.87 36.51
N VAL A 373 3.86 -4.81 36.41
CA VAL A 373 3.51 -3.96 37.57
C VAL A 373 2.82 -4.80 38.66
N SER A 374 1.86 -5.63 38.26
CA SER A 374 1.17 -6.54 39.17
C SER A 374 2.11 -7.59 39.78
N TYR A 375 3.03 -8.13 38.98
CA TYR A 375 4.04 -9.09 39.43
C TYR A 375 4.97 -8.48 40.49
N ARG A 376 5.52 -7.29 40.22
CA ARG A 376 6.34 -6.51 41.16
C ARG A 376 5.61 -6.28 42.48
N THR A 377 4.35 -5.83 42.39
CA THR A 377 3.51 -5.55 43.56
C THR A 377 3.23 -6.81 44.38
N ALA A 378 2.92 -7.93 43.71
CA ALA A 378 2.68 -9.22 44.36
C ALA A 378 3.93 -9.72 45.08
N PHE A 379 5.12 -9.56 44.49
CA PHE A 379 6.38 -9.93 45.13
C PHE A 379 6.66 -9.10 46.39
N ASN A 380 6.48 -7.77 46.34
CA ASN A 380 6.63 -6.94 47.53
C ASN A 380 5.67 -7.37 48.65
N LYS A 381 4.41 -7.71 48.32
CA LYS A 381 3.42 -8.22 49.29
C LYS A 381 3.82 -9.58 49.85
N LEU A 382 4.39 -10.47 49.03
CA LEU A 382 4.92 -11.76 49.48
C LEU A 382 6.05 -11.57 50.52
N MET A 383 6.96 -10.62 50.29
CA MET A 383 8.04 -10.29 51.22
C MET A 383 7.49 -9.83 52.58
N LEU A 384 6.48 -8.95 52.57
CA LEU A 384 5.84 -8.49 53.81
C LEU A 384 5.09 -9.62 54.53
N GLU A 385 4.43 -10.50 53.78
CA GLU A 385 3.68 -11.61 54.36
C GLU A 385 4.60 -12.64 55.02
N ILE A 386 5.75 -12.97 54.41
CA ILE A 386 6.75 -13.86 55.03
C ILE A 386 7.32 -13.21 56.30
N ALA A 387 7.63 -11.91 56.27
CA ALA A 387 8.07 -11.18 57.45
C ALA A 387 7.00 -11.20 58.58
N ARG A 388 5.73 -11.03 58.24
CA ARG A 388 4.61 -11.09 59.19
C ARG A 388 4.49 -12.48 59.83
N ARG A 389 4.55 -13.55 59.03
CA ARG A 389 4.48 -14.94 59.54
C ARG A 389 5.65 -15.25 60.45
N ARG A 390 6.84 -14.76 60.12
CA ARG A 390 8.02 -14.88 61.00
C ARG A 390 7.81 -14.20 62.35
N GLN A 391 7.31 -12.95 62.37
CA GLN A 391 7.03 -12.25 63.62
C GLN A 391 6.01 -12.99 64.49
N TYR A 392 4.96 -13.53 63.85
CA TYR A 392 3.96 -14.33 64.57
C TYR A 392 4.59 -15.60 65.16
N ARG A 393 5.40 -16.33 64.38
CA ARG A 393 6.11 -17.53 64.85
C ARG A 393 7.04 -17.21 66.02
N GLU A 394 7.86 -16.17 65.91
CA GLU A 394 8.78 -15.75 66.98
C GLU A 394 8.01 -15.32 68.25
N ALA A 395 6.88 -14.62 68.10
CA ALA A 395 6.03 -14.25 69.23
C ALA A 395 5.43 -15.49 69.92
N ALA A 396 4.91 -16.44 69.14
CA ALA A 396 4.38 -17.70 69.66
C ALA A 396 5.47 -18.54 70.37
N GLU A 397 6.64 -18.70 69.75
CA GLU A 397 7.79 -19.40 70.33
C GLU A 397 8.30 -18.73 71.61
N ASN A 398 8.29 -17.40 71.67
CA ASN A 398 8.67 -16.67 72.89
C ASN A 398 7.69 -16.89 74.04
N ILE A 399 6.39 -16.95 73.75
CA ILE A 399 5.37 -17.30 74.75
C ILE A 399 5.57 -18.73 75.24
N VAL A 400 5.74 -19.70 74.33
CA VAL A 400 5.98 -21.11 74.68
C VAL A 400 7.24 -21.26 75.52
N ARG A 401 8.34 -20.59 75.14
CA ARG A 401 9.59 -20.57 75.89
C ARG A 401 9.43 -19.95 77.27
N GLY A 402 8.68 -18.85 77.36
CA GLY A 402 8.33 -18.19 78.63
C GLY A 402 7.55 -19.12 79.55
N MET A 403 6.50 -19.78 79.05
CA MET A 403 5.72 -20.76 79.80
C MET A 403 6.58 -21.94 80.27
N MET A 404 7.41 -22.51 79.39
CA MET A 404 8.33 -23.60 79.75
C MET A 404 9.31 -23.17 80.85
N SER A 405 9.85 -21.95 80.78
CA SER A 405 10.76 -21.42 81.81
C SER A 405 10.06 -21.22 83.17
N GLN A 406 8.81 -20.72 83.17
CA GLN A 406 8.02 -20.55 84.38
C GLN A 406 7.64 -21.90 85.00
N LEU A 407 7.23 -22.88 84.19
CA LEU A 407 6.93 -24.23 84.64
C LEU A 407 8.17 -24.91 85.23
N ALA A 408 9.34 -24.73 84.61
CA ALA A 408 10.61 -25.23 85.13
C ALA A 408 10.97 -24.58 86.48
N ALA A 409 10.85 -23.25 86.59
CA ALA A 409 11.11 -22.53 87.84
C ALA A 409 10.18 -22.97 88.98
N MET A 410 8.88 -23.10 88.73
CA MET A 410 7.92 -23.61 89.71
C MET A 410 8.22 -25.04 90.16
N THR A 411 8.64 -25.89 89.22
CA THR A 411 9.04 -27.28 89.51
C THR A 411 10.30 -27.30 90.39
N GLU A 412 11.27 -26.42 90.14
CA GLU A 412 12.49 -26.31 90.92
C GLU A 412 12.24 -25.74 92.32
N GLU A 413 11.46 -24.66 92.44
CA GLU A 413 11.06 -24.08 93.73
C GLU A 413 10.32 -25.11 94.61
N GLU A 414 9.34 -25.83 94.05
CA GLU A 414 8.62 -26.89 94.76
C GLU A 414 9.55 -28.05 95.15
N SER A 415 10.50 -28.41 94.29
CA SER A 415 11.53 -29.41 94.63
C SER A 415 12.36 -28.95 95.83
N GLN A 416 12.84 -27.72 95.82
CA GLN A 416 13.64 -27.16 96.93
C GLN A 416 12.86 -27.15 98.24
N VAL A 417 11.58 -26.76 98.21
CA VAL A 417 10.71 -26.77 99.40
C VAL A 417 10.49 -28.19 99.93
N ARG A 418 10.22 -29.16 99.04
CA ARG A 418 10.07 -30.59 99.42
C ARG A 418 11.37 -31.17 99.97
N ASP A 419 12.50 -30.87 99.34
CA ASP A 419 13.82 -31.33 99.75
C ASP A 419 14.18 -30.75 101.12
N HIS A 420 13.90 -29.46 101.35
CA HIS A 420 14.09 -28.82 102.66
C HIS A 420 13.21 -29.46 103.74
N PHE A 421 11.92 -29.68 103.47
CA PHE A 421 11.02 -30.38 104.39
C PHE A 421 11.50 -31.81 104.71
N ASN A 422 11.92 -32.55 103.69
CA ASN A 422 12.44 -33.92 103.85
C ASN A 422 13.76 -33.95 104.63
N LEU A 423 14.64 -32.94 104.46
CA LEU A 423 15.87 -32.80 105.24
C LEU A 423 15.58 -32.50 106.72
N GLU A 424 14.64 -31.61 107.03
CA GLU A 424 14.35 -31.19 108.41
C GLU A 424 13.51 -32.21 109.19
N HIS A 425 12.53 -32.83 108.54
CA HIS A 425 11.54 -33.67 109.23
C HIS A 425 11.54 -35.14 108.79
N GLY A 426 12.16 -35.48 107.66
CA GLY A 426 12.15 -36.84 107.10
C GLY A 426 12.77 -37.90 108.01
N VAL A 427 13.80 -37.55 108.81
CA VAL A 427 14.47 -38.47 109.75
C VAL A 427 13.53 -38.94 110.88
N HIS A 428 12.46 -38.18 111.13
CA HIS A 428 11.49 -38.46 112.19
C HIS A 428 10.16 -39.03 111.67
N LEU A 429 10.01 -39.18 110.35
CA LEU A 429 8.82 -39.70 109.69
C LEU A 429 9.10 -41.12 109.14
N PRO A 430 8.37 -42.15 109.60
CA PRO A 430 8.45 -43.48 108.98
C PRO A 430 8.05 -43.42 107.51
N GLU A 431 8.81 -44.05 106.62
CA GLU A 431 8.60 -44.00 105.16
C GLU A 431 7.18 -44.46 104.73
N ASP A 432 6.52 -45.30 105.53
CA ASP A 432 5.21 -45.88 105.23
C ASP A 432 4.01 -44.96 105.54
N ILE A 433 4.21 -43.78 106.16
CA ILE A 433 3.09 -42.91 106.60
C ILE A 433 2.45 -42.12 105.43
N CYS A 434 3.23 -41.74 104.42
CA CYS A 434 2.77 -41.19 103.14
C CYS A 434 3.78 -41.53 102.05
N LEU A 435 3.46 -42.53 101.23
CA LEU A 435 4.24 -42.95 100.05
C LEU A 435 4.42 -41.81 99.02
N CYS A 436 3.62 -40.76 99.15
CA CYS A 436 3.59 -39.55 98.36
C CYS A 436 4.72 -38.54 98.68
N ILE A 437 5.33 -38.62 99.86
CA ILE A 437 6.18 -37.53 100.40
C ILE A 437 7.54 -37.40 99.69
N GLY A 438 8.02 -38.49 99.09
CA GLY A 438 9.26 -38.53 98.31
C GLY A 438 9.07 -38.32 96.79
N ASN A 439 7.84 -38.07 96.33
CA ASN A 439 7.59 -37.91 94.90
C ASN A 439 8.15 -36.60 94.38
N THR A 440 8.89 -36.67 93.27
CA THR A 440 9.33 -35.47 92.54
C THR A 440 8.12 -34.66 92.07
N PRO A 441 8.21 -33.31 92.01
CA PRO A 441 7.14 -32.48 91.48
C PRO A 441 6.77 -32.87 90.04
N THR A 442 5.48 -32.74 89.69
CA THR A 442 4.97 -33.05 88.35
C THR A 442 5.59 -32.11 87.32
N ARG A 443 6.22 -32.67 86.29
CA ARG A 443 6.78 -31.91 85.16
C ARG A 443 5.73 -31.73 84.08
N TRP A 444 5.69 -30.53 83.51
CA TRP A 444 4.80 -30.16 82.41
C TRP A 444 5.64 -29.82 81.17
N GLU A 445 5.19 -30.26 80.00
CA GLU A 445 5.84 -29.98 78.71
C GLU A 445 4.80 -29.42 77.74
N VAL A 446 5.18 -28.37 77.01
CA VAL A 446 4.35 -27.74 75.98
C VAL A 446 4.94 -28.07 74.62
N VAL A 447 4.18 -28.79 73.79
CA VAL A 447 4.59 -29.23 72.44
C VAL A 447 3.62 -28.73 71.37
N PRO A 448 4.05 -28.61 70.09
CA PRO A 448 3.16 -28.28 68.98
C PRO A 448 1.95 -29.22 68.89
N TRP A 449 0.82 -28.69 68.42
CA TRP A 449 -0.42 -29.44 68.29
C TRP A 449 -0.24 -30.62 67.33
N GLN A 450 -0.71 -31.82 67.73
CA GLN A 450 -0.58 -33.08 66.96
C GLN A 450 0.84 -33.43 66.49
N GLY A 451 1.89 -32.86 67.09
CA GLY A 451 3.27 -33.10 66.65
C GLY A 451 3.62 -32.42 65.33
N GLU A 452 2.91 -31.34 64.97
CA GLU A 452 3.27 -30.50 63.83
C GLU A 452 4.71 -30.01 63.94
N GLU A 453 5.44 -30.04 62.81
CA GLU A 453 6.79 -29.49 62.75
C GLU A 453 6.73 -27.95 62.77
N PRO A 454 7.68 -27.28 63.46
CA PRO A 454 7.77 -25.83 63.44
C PRO A 454 7.92 -25.31 62.01
N GLU A 455 7.15 -24.28 61.65
CA GLU A 455 7.22 -23.67 60.32
C GLU A 455 8.63 -23.08 60.07
N VAL A 456 9.32 -23.56 59.03
CA VAL A 456 10.62 -23.04 58.60
C VAL A 456 10.40 -21.99 57.52
N LEU A 457 10.57 -20.72 57.88
CA LEU A 457 10.44 -19.58 56.97
C LEU A 457 11.83 -19.04 56.59
N PRO A 458 12.02 -18.63 55.32
CA PRO A 458 13.25 -17.96 54.85
C PRO A 458 13.66 -16.77 55.73
N GLU A 459 14.97 -16.60 55.92
CA GLU A 459 15.49 -15.44 56.64
C GLU A 459 15.62 -14.25 55.70
N ILE A 460 14.66 -13.34 55.78
CA ILE A 460 14.68 -12.09 55.02
C ILE A 460 15.38 -11.00 55.84
N GLU A 461 16.35 -10.32 55.21
CA GLU A 461 17.05 -9.19 55.81
C GLU A 461 16.13 -7.96 55.97
N ALA A 462 16.31 -7.19 57.05
CA ALA A 462 15.40 -6.11 57.43
C ALA A 462 15.40 -4.91 56.46
N ASP A 463 16.50 -4.73 55.71
CA ASP A 463 16.62 -3.70 54.66
C ASP A 463 15.71 -4.00 53.46
N LEU A 464 15.63 -5.26 53.04
CA LEU A 464 14.73 -5.69 51.95
C LEU A 464 13.25 -5.56 52.34
N ILE A 465 12.92 -5.81 53.61
CA ILE A 465 11.56 -5.60 54.14
C ILE A 465 11.22 -4.12 54.17
N ALA A 466 12.16 -3.24 54.55
CA ALA A 466 11.96 -1.79 54.53
C ALA A 466 11.74 -1.28 53.10
N GLN A 467 12.58 -1.71 52.15
CA GLN A 467 12.43 -1.35 50.74
C GLN A 467 11.09 -1.83 50.15
N ALA A 468 10.64 -3.03 50.50
CA ALA A 468 9.33 -3.54 50.07
C ALA A 468 8.16 -2.71 50.64
N LYS A 469 8.26 -2.23 51.88
CA LYS A 469 7.27 -1.32 52.49
C LYS A 469 7.25 0.04 51.81
N ASP A 470 8.42 0.62 51.58
CA ASP A 470 8.55 1.94 50.96
C ASP A 470 8.02 1.92 49.52
N ARG A 471 8.27 0.84 48.77
CA ARG A 471 7.73 0.66 47.40
C ARG A 471 6.22 0.49 47.37
N ILE A 472 5.64 -0.31 48.27
CA ILE A 472 4.16 -0.43 48.35
C ILE A 472 3.53 0.90 48.76
N ALA A 473 4.16 1.66 49.66
CA ALA A 473 3.68 2.98 50.05
C ALA A 473 3.79 4.00 48.90
N ALA A 474 4.86 3.93 48.10
CA ALA A 474 5.03 4.76 46.91
C ALA A 474 4.00 4.41 45.82
N ASP A 475 3.79 3.12 45.54
CA ASP A 475 2.77 2.65 44.59
C ASP A 475 1.36 3.10 45.04
N ALA A 476 1.04 2.99 46.34
CA ALA A 476 -0.24 3.45 46.88
C ALA A 476 -0.42 4.98 46.88
N ALA A 477 0.67 5.75 47.01
CA ALA A 477 0.63 7.20 46.87
C ALA A 477 0.36 7.59 45.40
N HIS A 478 0.98 6.89 44.46
CA HIS A 478 0.82 7.15 43.03
C HIS A 478 -0.62 6.88 42.52
N ASP A 479 -1.29 5.87 43.08
CA ASP A 479 -2.71 5.55 42.82
C ASP A 479 -3.69 6.59 43.40
N THR A 480 -3.27 7.38 44.39
CA THR A 480 -4.12 8.41 45.01
C THR A 480 -4.00 9.80 44.38
N GLU A 481 -2.93 10.06 43.63
CA GLU A 481 -2.76 11.30 42.85
C GLU A 481 -3.31 11.20 41.41
N SER A 482 -3.66 9.99 40.95
CA SER A 482 -4.18 9.71 39.60
C SER A 482 -5.72 9.61 39.53
N LEU A 483 -6.42 9.84 40.66
CA LEU A 483 -7.88 9.99 40.80
C LEU A 483 -8.24 11.45 41.08
#